data_AF-W9ZDY9-F1
#
_entry.id   AF-W9ZDY9-F1
#
_cell.length_a   1.000
_cell.length_b   1.000
_cell.length_c   1.000
_cell.angle_alpha   90.00
_cell.angle_beta   90.00
_cell.angle_gamma   90.00
#
_symmetry.space_group_name_H-M   'P 1'
#
loop_
_entity.id
_entity.type
_entity.pdbx_description
1 polymer ?
#
loop_
_entity_poly.entity_id
_entity_poly.type
_entity_poly.pdbx_seq_one_letter_code
_entity_poly.pdbx_strand_id
1 'polypeptide(L)'
;MPSNAQLIEERVLQAYNAYERDEYSNIKAAAEVFDAPYQRVRRRLQGLPGAPTRGGHNKRLSVKQESALYTLIKRYNDLGLSTREQALEALNRQVAIKILRNFSAESAAEGVGDDDRATTTSQKWL
;
A
#
# COMPACT_ATOMS: atom_id res chain seq x y z
N MET A 1 -23.47 0.78 -22.30
CA MET A 1 -24.05 0.66 -20.93
C MET A 1 -22.91 0.71 -19.92
N PRO A 2 -22.97 1.58 -18.91
CA PRO A 2 -21.98 1.61 -17.86
C PRO A 2 -22.02 0.31 -17.04
N SER A 3 -20.85 -0.17 -16.63
CA SER A 3 -20.73 -1.32 -15.74
C SER A 3 -21.29 -0.99 -14.35
N ASN A 4 -21.76 -2.00 -13.62
CA ASN A 4 -22.21 -1.81 -12.23
C ASN A 4 -21.11 -1.17 -11.36
N ALA A 5 -19.84 -1.50 -11.62
CA ALA A 5 -18.70 -0.88 -10.93
C ALA A 5 -18.59 0.63 -11.20
N GLN A 6 -18.86 1.09 -12.43
CA GLN A 6 -18.87 2.51 -12.78
C GLN A 6 -20.04 3.25 -12.11
N LEU A 7 -21.23 2.66 -12.11
CA LEU A 7 -22.41 3.24 -11.46
C LEU A 7 -22.25 3.38 -9.94
N ILE A 8 -21.58 2.41 -9.29
CA ILE A 8 -21.24 2.52 -7.86
C ILE A 8 -20.22 3.64 -7.64
N GLU A 9 -19.24 3.76 -8.53
CA GLU A 9 -18.19 4.77 -8.41
C GLU A 9 -18.73 6.20 -8.59
N GLU A 10 -19.68 6.39 -9.51
CA GLU A 10 -20.39 7.66 -9.70
C GLU A 10 -21.16 8.06 -8.44
N ARG A 11 -21.89 7.14 -7.81
CA ARG A 11 -22.59 7.38 -6.53
C ARG A 11 -21.63 7.78 -5.41
N VAL A 12 -20.48 7.09 -5.31
CA VAL A 12 -19.43 7.42 -4.33
C VAL A 12 -18.87 8.82 -4.57
N LEU A 13 -18.66 9.21 -5.83
CA LEU A 13 -18.15 10.53 -6.18
C LEU A 13 -19.17 11.63 -5.87
N GLN A 14 -20.46 11.39 -6.14
CA GLN A 14 -21.54 12.32 -5.81
C GLN A 14 -21.63 12.53 -4.28
N ALA A 15 -21.65 11.45 -3.50
CA ALA A 15 -21.67 11.53 -2.03
C ALA A 15 -20.43 12.25 -1.47
N TYR A 16 -19.25 11.98 -2.02
CA TYR A 16 -18.01 12.66 -1.65
C TYR A 16 -18.09 14.17 -1.92
N ASN A 17 -18.49 14.57 -3.13
CA ASN A 17 -18.58 15.98 -3.52
C ASN A 17 -19.62 16.74 -2.70
N ALA A 18 -20.75 16.11 -2.39
CA ALA A 18 -21.79 16.75 -1.59
C ALA A 18 -21.35 16.95 -0.13
N TYR A 19 -20.59 16.00 0.41
CA TYR A 19 -19.98 16.16 1.74
C TYR A 19 -18.90 17.25 1.75
N GLU A 20 -18.01 17.31 0.74
CA GLU A 20 -16.98 18.36 0.61
C GLU A 20 -17.55 19.77 0.44
N ARG A 21 -18.80 19.89 -0.04
CA ARG A 21 -19.52 21.17 -0.16
C ARG A 21 -20.31 21.54 1.09
N ASP A 22 -20.15 20.79 2.18
CA ASP A 22 -20.90 20.95 3.43
C ASP A 22 -22.44 20.85 3.24
N GLU A 23 -22.92 20.16 2.19
CA GLU A 23 -24.37 19.94 1.98
C GLU A 23 -24.96 19.00 3.03
N TYR A 24 -24.12 18.18 3.68
CA TYR A 24 -24.51 17.20 4.69
C TYR A 24 -23.58 17.25 5.90
N SER A 25 -24.17 17.18 7.10
CA SER A 25 -23.45 17.29 8.38
C SER A 25 -22.49 16.12 8.67
N ASN A 26 -22.67 14.98 8.01
CA ASN A 26 -21.79 13.83 8.16
C ASN A 26 -21.78 12.96 6.90
N ILE A 27 -20.70 12.18 6.75
CA ILE A 27 -20.47 11.30 5.59
C ILE A 27 -21.58 10.25 5.44
N LYS A 28 -22.16 9.78 6.55
CA LYS A 28 -23.20 8.75 6.53
C LYS A 28 -24.48 9.27 5.86
N ALA A 29 -24.90 10.49 6.21
CA ALA A 29 -26.06 11.15 5.60
C ALA A 29 -25.86 11.33 4.08
N ALA A 30 -24.68 11.81 3.66
CA ALA A 30 -24.36 11.91 2.24
C ALA A 30 -24.38 10.53 1.54
N ALA A 31 -23.78 9.50 2.15
CA ALA A 31 -23.74 8.16 1.58
C ALA A 31 -25.15 7.53 1.41
N GLU A 32 -26.06 7.76 2.37
CA GLU A 32 -27.43 7.26 2.31
C GLU A 32 -28.25 7.94 1.21
N VAL A 33 -28.13 9.27 1.04
CA VAL A 33 -28.86 10.01 0.02
C VAL A 33 -28.49 9.58 -1.40
N PHE A 34 -27.20 9.32 -1.65
CA PHE A 34 -26.71 8.93 -2.97
C PHE A 34 -26.61 7.39 -3.15
N ASP A 35 -27.15 6.60 -2.23
CA ASP A 35 -27.05 5.12 -2.23
C ASP A 35 -25.60 4.62 -2.48
N ALA A 36 -24.65 5.28 -1.83
CA ALA A 36 -23.23 5.03 -1.98
C ALA A 36 -22.68 4.19 -0.82
N PRO A 37 -21.75 3.24 -1.05
CA PRO A 37 -21.13 2.51 0.03
C PRO A 37 -20.30 3.43 0.94
N TYR A 38 -20.75 3.62 2.18
CA TYR A 38 -20.12 4.48 3.20
C TYR A 38 -18.59 4.32 3.27
N GLN A 39 -18.10 3.08 3.33
CA GLN A 39 -16.66 2.80 3.44
C GLN A 39 -15.86 3.32 2.24
N ARG A 40 -16.45 3.34 1.04
CA ARG A 40 -15.78 3.87 -0.16
C ARG A 40 -15.71 5.39 -0.13
N VAL A 41 -16.78 6.06 0.33
CA VAL A 41 -16.81 7.52 0.51
C VAL A 41 -15.78 7.95 1.56
N ARG A 42 -15.76 7.27 2.72
CA ARG A 42 -14.75 7.50 3.77
C ARG A 42 -13.31 7.34 3.27
N ARG A 43 -13.04 6.28 2.48
CA ARG A 43 -11.72 6.08 1.88
C ARG A 43 -11.35 7.19 0.91
N ARG A 44 -12.32 7.72 0.14
CA ARG A 44 -12.08 8.85 -0.77
C ARG A 44 -11.61 10.08 -0.02
N LEU A 45 -12.23 10.39 1.12
CA LEU A 45 -11.82 11.49 2.01
C LEU A 45 -10.42 11.30 2.59
N GLN A 46 -9.97 10.05 2.74
CA GLN A 46 -8.60 9.72 3.15
C GLN A 46 -7.59 9.80 1.99
N GLY A 47 -7.99 10.35 0.83
CA GLY A 47 -7.14 10.51 -0.34
C GLY A 47 -6.97 9.23 -1.18
N LEU A 48 -7.73 8.17 -0.91
CA LEU A 48 -7.66 6.97 -1.74
C LEU A 48 -8.39 7.21 -3.07
N PRO A 49 -7.69 7.12 -4.21
CA PRO A 49 -8.32 7.33 -5.51
C PRO A 49 -9.24 6.16 -5.86
N GLY A 50 -10.15 6.39 -6.80
CA GLY A 50 -11.15 5.44 -7.23
C GLY A 50 -10.61 4.07 -7.65
N ALA A 51 -11.46 3.05 -7.60
CA ALA A 51 -11.07 1.71 -8.04
C ALA A 51 -10.51 1.67 -9.49
N PRO A 52 -11.05 2.42 -10.47
CA PRO A 52 -10.53 2.41 -11.84
C PRO A 52 -9.10 2.95 -11.98
N THR A 53 -8.71 3.89 -11.12
CA THR A 53 -7.42 4.59 -11.23
C THR A 53 -6.28 3.87 -10.51
N ARG A 54 -6.60 2.93 -9.62
CA ARG A 54 -5.60 2.18 -8.83
C ARG A 54 -4.80 1.15 -9.63
N GLY A 55 -5.26 0.78 -10.83
CA GLY A 55 -4.71 -0.31 -11.61
C GLY A 55 -4.99 -1.68 -10.96
N GLY A 56 -5.37 -2.66 -11.77
CA GLY A 56 -5.61 -4.02 -11.27
C GLY A 56 -4.38 -4.57 -10.55
N HIS A 57 -4.58 -5.26 -9.42
CA HIS A 57 -3.49 -5.96 -8.71
C HIS A 57 -2.96 -7.15 -9.51
N ASN A 58 -3.81 -7.71 -10.38
CA ASN A 58 -3.45 -8.74 -11.35
C ASN A 58 -2.92 -8.10 -12.63
N LYS A 59 -1.75 -7.46 -12.54
CA LYS A 59 -1.04 -7.03 -13.74
C LYS A 59 -0.66 -8.28 -14.52
N ARG A 60 -1.10 -8.37 -15.77
CA ARG A 60 -0.56 -9.36 -16.70
C ARG A 60 0.95 -9.20 -16.74
N LEU A 61 1.67 -10.32 -16.76
CA LEU A 61 3.10 -10.29 -16.99
C LEU A 61 3.33 -9.65 -18.36
N SER A 62 4.33 -8.77 -18.45
CA SER A 62 4.78 -8.29 -19.76
C SER A 62 5.38 -9.46 -20.56
N VAL A 63 5.42 -9.35 -21.89
CA VAL A 63 6.02 -10.37 -22.77
C VAL A 63 7.46 -10.73 -22.33
N LYS A 64 8.23 -9.74 -21.86
CA LYS A 64 9.59 -9.96 -21.33
C LYS A 64 9.59 -10.75 -20.02
N GLN A 65 8.61 -10.52 -19.15
CA GLN A 65 8.48 -11.26 -17.89
C GLN A 65 8.01 -12.69 -18.12
N GLU A 66 7.09 -12.90 -19.07
CA GLU A 66 6.64 -14.24 -19.47
C GLU A 66 7.78 -15.06 -20.09
N SER A 67 8.55 -14.47 -21.00
CA SER A 67 9.67 -15.18 -21.64
C SER A 67 10.79 -15.52 -20.64
N ALA A 68 11.09 -14.61 -19.71
CA ALA A 68 12.05 -14.86 -18.64
C ALA A 68 11.56 -15.98 -17.71
N LEU A 69 10.29 -15.96 -17.30
CA LEU A 69 9.69 -16.99 -16.46
C LEU A 69 9.70 -18.35 -17.16
N TYR A 70 9.34 -18.40 -18.45
CA TYR A 70 9.38 -19.62 -19.25
C TYR A 70 10.78 -20.21 -19.34
N THR A 71 11.78 -19.37 -19.62
CA THR A 71 13.19 -19.79 -19.70
C THR A 71 13.68 -20.36 -18.37
N LEU A 72 13.27 -19.74 -17.26
CA LEU A 72 13.61 -20.19 -15.92
C LEU A 72 12.97 -21.55 -15.58
N ILE A 73 11.67 -21.71 -15.85
CA ILE A 73 10.95 -22.99 -15.68
C ILE A 73 11.62 -24.09 -16.50
N LYS A 74 11.93 -23.80 -17.77
CA LYS A 74 12.59 -24.77 -18.66
C LYS A 74 13.93 -25.23 -18.09
N ARG A 75 14.79 -24.30 -17.64
CA ARG A 75 16.07 -24.64 -17.02
C ARG A 75 15.93 -25.50 -15.77
N TYR A 76 14.94 -25.24 -14.92
CA TYR A 76 14.71 -26.08 -13.75
C TYR A 76 14.22 -27.47 -14.12
N ASN A 77 13.35 -27.59 -15.12
CA ASN A 77 12.93 -28.89 -15.64
C ASN A 77 14.11 -29.67 -16.23
N ASP A 78 14.98 -29.00 -17.01
CA ASP A 78 16.19 -29.61 -17.58
C ASP A 78 17.16 -30.12 -16.49
N LEU A 79 17.15 -29.49 -15.32
CA LEU A 79 17.94 -29.89 -14.14
C LEU A 79 17.20 -30.92 -13.24
N GLY A 80 15.98 -31.32 -13.58
CA GLY A 80 15.16 -32.21 -12.75
C GLY A 80 14.66 -31.57 -11.44
N LEU A 81 14.66 -30.24 -11.36
CA LEU A 81 14.27 -29.49 -10.16
C LEU A 81 12.81 -29.03 -10.24
N SER A 82 12.10 -29.14 -9.11
CA SER A 82 10.75 -28.60 -8.97
C SER A 82 10.79 -27.06 -9.00
N THR A 83 10.19 -26.47 -10.04
CA THR A 83 10.12 -24.99 -10.16
C THR A 83 9.38 -24.37 -8.95
N ARG A 84 8.40 -25.06 -8.38
CA ARG A 84 7.63 -24.57 -7.22
C ARG A 84 8.49 -24.46 -5.97
N GLU A 85 9.31 -25.46 -5.70
CA GLU A 85 10.18 -25.49 -4.51
C GLU A 85 11.27 -24.42 -4.63
N GLN A 86 11.87 -24.29 -5.81
CA GLN A 86 12.86 -23.25 -6.10
C GLN A 86 12.27 -21.84 -5.99
N ALA A 87 11.02 -21.63 -6.41
CA ALA A 87 10.33 -20.36 -6.25
C ALA A 87 10.05 -20.02 -4.77
N LEU A 88 9.65 -21.01 -3.97
CA LEU A 88 9.44 -20.83 -2.53
C LEU A 88 10.75 -20.51 -1.81
N GLU A 89 11.83 -21.19 -2.14
CA GLU A 89 13.15 -20.93 -1.56
C GLU A 89 13.66 -19.52 -1.91
N ALA A 90 13.50 -19.10 -3.17
CA ALA A 90 13.85 -17.76 -3.60
C ALA A 90 13.03 -16.67 -2.88
N LEU A 91 11.73 -16.92 -2.66
CA LEU A 91 10.85 -16.00 -1.95
C LEU A 91 11.24 -15.90 -0.47
N ASN A 92 11.53 -17.03 0.18
CA ASN A 92 12.01 -17.06 1.56
C ASN A 92 13.33 -16.29 1.71
N ARG A 93 14.27 -16.44 0.76
CA ARG A 93 15.52 -15.68 0.74
C ARG A 93 15.28 -14.18 0.61
N GLN A 94 14.35 -13.75 -0.23
CA GLN A 94 14.00 -12.32 -0.34
C GLN A 94 13.37 -11.76 0.93
N VAL A 95 12.48 -12.52 1.57
CA VAL A 95 11.85 -12.13 2.85
C VAL A 95 12.91 -12.00 3.94
N ALA A 96 13.81 -12.98 4.07
CA ALA A 96 14.91 -12.93 5.03
C ALA A 96 15.80 -11.69 4.84
N ILE A 97 16.16 -11.36 3.60
CA ILE A 97 16.95 -10.14 3.29
C ILE A 97 16.20 -8.87 3.72
N LYS A 98 14.89 -8.78 3.47
CA LYS A 98 14.09 -7.62 3.88
C LYS A 98 14.02 -7.48 5.39
N ILE A 99 13.80 -8.58 6.11
CA ILE A 99 13.77 -8.60 7.57
C ILE A 99 15.10 -8.11 8.14
N LEU A 100 16.23 -8.65 7.66
CA LEU A 100 17.57 -8.24 8.11
C LEU A 100 17.87 -6.76 7.84
N ARG A 101 17.41 -6.22 6.71
CA ARG A 101 17.55 -4.79 6.40
C ARG A 101 16.75 -3.90 7.35
N ASN A 102 15.55 -4.32 7.72
CA ASN A 102 14.71 -3.57 8.65
C ASN A 102 15.32 -3.58 10.06
N PHE A 103 15.81 -4.74 10.53
CA PHE A 103 16.53 -4.82 11.81
C PHE A 103 17.78 -3.95 11.84
N SER A 104 18.54 -3.91 10.75
CA SER A 104 19.72 -3.05 10.64
C SER A 104 19.38 -1.54 10.64
N ALA A 105 18.20 -1.17 10.14
CA ALA A 105 17.74 0.22 10.12
C ALA A 105 17.25 0.66 11.51
N GLU A 106 16.59 -0.23 12.26
CA GLU A 106 16.13 0.02 13.64
C GLU A 106 17.32 0.18 14.60
N SER A 107 18.35 -0.68 14.49
CA SER A 107 19.55 -0.57 15.33
C SER A 107 20.39 0.69 15.06
N ALA A 108 20.31 1.26 13.86
CA ALA A 108 21.02 2.49 13.50
C ALA A 108 20.28 3.76 14.00
N ALA A 109 18.96 3.68 14.21
CA ALA A 109 18.16 4.77 14.74
C ALA A 109 18.28 4.92 16.26
N GLU A 110 18.61 3.84 16.98
CA GLU A 110 18.79 3.86 18.45
C GLU A 110 20.21 4.28 18.89
N GLY A 111 21.16 4.45 17.96
CA GLY A 111 22.56 4.78 18.26
C GLY A 111 22.94 6.26 18.21
N VAL A 112 22.01 7.19 17.95
CA VAL A 112 22.29 8.62 17.86
C VAL A 112 21.38 9.39 18.81
N GLY A 113 21.78 9.48 20.07
CA GLY A 113 21.19 10.43 21.00
C GLY A 113 21.51 10.12 22.45
N ASP A 114 22.71 10.48 22.93
CA ASP A 114 22.88 10.98 24.30
C ASP A 114 24.27 11.56 24.64
N ASP A 115 24.96 12.25 23.71
CA ASP A 115 26.30 12.82 23.99
C ASP A 115 26.43 14.34 23.80
N ASP A 116 25.34 15.12 23.88
CA ASP A 116 25.42 16.59 23.75
C ASP A 116 24.53 17.37 24.76
N ARG A 117 24.73 17.12 26.06
CA ARG A 117 24.34 18.09 27.10
C ARG A 117 25.43 18.31 28.14
N ALA A 118 26.57 18.82 27.68
CA ALA A 118 27.52 19.52 28.53
C ALA A 118 27.30 21.04 28.43
N THR A 119 26.99 21.63 29.59
CA THR A 119 27.36 22.98 30.05
C THR A 119 26.78 24.21 29.33
N THR A 120 25.90 24.96 30.02
CA THR A 120 25.95 26.43 30.15
C THR A 120 25.00 26.92 31.27
N THR A 121 25.61 27.23 32.42
CA THR A 121 25.51 28.53 33.14
C THR A 121 24.27 28.94 33.96
N SER A 122 24.49 28.90 35.28
CA SER A 122 24.22 29.91 36.33
C SER A 122 22.82 30.31 36.82
N GLN A 123 22.69 30.09 38.14
CA GLN A 123 22.21 31.00 39.19
C GLN A 123 20.76 31.53 39.17
N LYS A 124 19.98 31.11 40.17
CA LYS A 124 19.66 32.00 41.30
C LYS A 124 19.20 31.21 42.52
N TRP A 125 19.90 31.44 43.63
CA TRP A 125 19.52 31.02 44.97
C TRP A 125 18.60 32.09 45.58
N LEU A 126 17.65 31.62 46.39
CA LEU A 126 16.71 32.31 47.30
C LEU A 126 15.50 32.99 46.65
#